data_AF-A0A2S9XBV0-F1
#
_entry.id   AF-A0A2S9XBV0-F1
#
_cell.length_a   1.000
_cell.length_b   1.000
_cell.length_c   1.000
_cell.angle_alpha   90.00
_cell.angle_beta   90.00
_cell.angle_gamma   90.00
#
_symmetry.space_group_name_H-M   'P 1'
#
loop_
_entity.id
_entity.type
_entity.pdbx_description
1 polymer ?
#
loop_
_entity_poly.entity_id
_entity_poly.type
_entity_poly.pdbx_seq_one_letter_code
_entity_poly.pdbx_strand_id
1 'polypeptide(L)'
;MLAHTGLLATTAICACLPPPPEVLTPAASVSGSEISSERCVRYAGEARDPSLLGTPWAGEARCCESDFGFDPELAVRSCGLREYLGESEELACVHRFAGPEGEVHELRLTPVIGREFEAVIALHESGEFDDTHVAGPPPEHPSLWISSAGERHWALVPGWDAARRLSWTDAACSPADMLPALAGMLDAPDPSEALTPLPRIGEPETTGLEVPPDSLLARYADADTTQPGPYPLPHRAASLIARTLHAAATEDRDAFSKLVARDARWGLPDRRQLASRPIRADDEAAAVMAMLRRSAARMSGQLELHCPDIDRRVVPAVRRGEAPMWCVWASEDLLDLIVFGVRGRVVDGGADGQIEYIGVFPDRPARALVTPGEPPPPPIRPQPEILCGDPHAVDYPELCPPSDSDESGSDQSGSDQGGSAAK
;
A
#
# COMPACT_ATOMS: atom_id res chain seq x y z
N MET A 1 72.34 -79.35 -5.13
CA MET A 1 71.88 -78.83 -6.43
C MET A 1 70.45 -79.28 -6.64
N LEU A 2 69.48 -78.43 -6.30
CA LEU A 2 68.08 -78.52 -6.71
C LEU A 2 67.55 -77.09 -6.59
N ALA A 3 67.35 -76.43 -7.73
CA ALA A 3 66.82 -75.08 -7.81
C ALA A 3 65.28 -75.13 -7.79
N HIS A 4 64.67 -74.38 -6.88
CA HIS A 4 63.23 -74.14 -6.86
C HIS A 4 62.91 -72.89 -7.66
N THR A 5 62.13 -73.06 -8.72
CA THR A 5 61.59 -71.99 -9.58
C THR A 5 60.29 -71.50 -8.95
N GLY A 6 60.32 -70.31 -8.33
CA GLY A 6 59.12 -69.62 -7.84
C GLY A 6 58.52 -68.73 -8.93
N LEU A 7 57.28 -69.03 -9.32
CA LEU A 7 56.46 -68.22 -10.22
C LEU A 7 55.88 -67.04 -9.42
N LEU A 8 56.27 -65.81 -9.72
CA LEU A 8 55.64 -64.59 -9.20
C LEU A 8 54.43 -64.25 -10.07
N ALA A 9 53.24 -64.32 -9.50
CA ALA A 9 52.01 -63.81 -10.09
C ALA A 9 51.88 -62.32 -9.78
N THR A 10 51.91 -61.48 -10.81
CA THR A 10 51.71 -60.03 -10.72
C THR A 10 50.21 -59.75 -10.65
N THR A 11 49.70 -59.42 -9.48
CA THR A 11 48.32 -58.92 -9.32
C THR A 11 48.30 -57.44 -9.72
N ALA A 12 47.73 -57.12 -10.87
CA ALA A 12 47.47 -55.74 -11.27
C ALA A 12 46.32 -55.18 -10.42
N ILE A 13 46.65 -54.23 -9.56
CA ILE A 13 45.72 -53.44 -8.76
C ILE A 13 45.09 -52.40 -9.70
N CYS A 14 43.80 -52.55 -10.00
CA CYS A 14 43.01 -51.52 -10.67
C CYS A 14 42.58 -50.51 -9.60
N ALA A 15 43.36 -49.43 -9.44
CA ALA A 15 42.98 -48.29 -8.62
C ALA A 15 41.97 -47.44 -9.42
N CYS A 16 40.70 -47.50 -9.05
CA CYS A 16 39.71 -46.50 -9.49
C CYS A 16 40.09 -45.17 -8.84
N LEU A 17 40.70 -44.27 -9.62
CA LEU A 17 40.83 -42.87 -9.25
C LEU A 17 39.41 -42.28 -9.09
N PRO A 18 39.12 -41.53 -8.00
CA PRO A 18 37.88 -40.79 -7.92
C PRO A 18 37.81 -39.79 -9.08
N PRO A 19 36.61 -39.51 -9.64
CA PRO A 19 36.47 -38.49 -10.66
C PRO A 19 36.97 -37.14 -10.11
N PRO A 20 37.59 -36.29 -10.96
CA PRO A 20 37.94 -34.94 -10.53
C PRO A 20 36.68 -34.21 -10.05
N PRO A 21 36.79 -33.32 -9.03
CA PRO A 21 35.67 -32.51 -8.61
C PRO A 21 35.13 -31.75 -9.83
N GLU A 22 33.84 -31.92 -10.07
CA GLU A 22 33.12 -31.26 -11.14
C GLU A 22 33.22 -29.75 -10.88
N VAL A 23 33.98 -29.05 -11.73
CA VAL A 23 34.07 -27.61 -11.67
C VAL A 23 32.68 -27.10 -12.03
N LEU A 24 31.94 -26.62 -11.02
CA LEU A 24 30.67 -25.93 -11.19
C LEU A 24 30.91 -24.75 -12.13
N THR A 25 30.54 -24.94 -13.40
CA THR A 25 30.44 -23.85 -14.37
C THR A 25 29.46 -22.83 -13.78
N PRO A 26 29.82 -21.53 -13.68
CA PRO A 26 28.88 -20.51 -13.23
C PRO A 26 27.64 -20.58 -14.11
N ALA A 27 26.47 -20.64 -13.46
CA ALA A 27 25.19 -20.67 -14.14
C ALA A 27 25.16 -19.55 -15.18
N ALA A 28 24.76 -19.89 -16.40
CA ALA A 28 24.56 -18.90 -17.45
C ALA A 28 23.65 -17.81 -16.90
N SER A 29 24.12 -16.56 -16.96
CA SER A 29 23.33 -15.37 -16.66
C SER A 29 22.02 -15.45 -17.45
N VAL A 30 20.92 -15.73 -16.75
CA VAL A 30 19.58 -15.75 -17.34
C VAL A 30 19.28 -14.30 -17.72
N SER A 31 19.41 -14.02 -19.01
CA SER A 31 19.13 -12.70 -19.57
C SER A 31 17.63 -12.41 -19.39
N GLY A 32 17.32 -11.47 -18.49
CA GLY A 32 16.04 -10.75 -18.34
C GLY A 32 14.83 -11.43 -18.96
N SER A 33 14.34 -12.50 -18.34
CA SER A 33 12.94 -12.88 -18.52
C SER A 33 12.10 -11.73 -17.96
N GLU A 34 11.27 -11.11 -18.79
CA GLU A 34 10.23 -10.19 -18.33
C GLU A 34 9.53 -10.82 -17.12
N ILE A 35 9.63 -10.17 -15.95
CA ILE A 35 8.85 -10.51 -14.75
C ILE A 35 7.42 -10.06 -15.04
N SER A 36 6.78 -10.70 -16.03
CA SER A 36 5.39 -10.51 -16.40
C SER A 36 4.65 -11.73 -15.90
N SER A 37 4.36 -11.78 -14.60
CA SER A 37 3.55 -12.85 -14.05
C SER A 37 2.10 -12.62 -14.42
N GLU A 38 1.59 -13.35 -15.42
CA GLU A 38 0.16 -13.49 -15.74
C GLU A 38 -0.69 -14.08 -14.56
N ARG A 39 -0.16 -14.12 -13.34
CA ARG A 39 -0.73 -14.81 -12.17
C ARG A 39 -0.82 -13.92 -10.93
N CYS A 40 -1.00 -12.63 -11.16
CA CYS A 40 -1.27 -11.66 -10.12
C CYS A 40 -2.70 -11.75 -9.61
N VAL A 41 -2.99 -12.83 -8.89
CA VAL A 41 -4.33 -13.14 -8.40
C VAL A 41 -4.39 -12.79 -6.91
N ARG A 42 -5.42 -12.04 -6.52
CA ARG A 42 -5.75 -11.83 -5.12
C ARG A 42 -6.02 -13.17 -4.44
N TYR A 43 -5.35 -13.47 -3.34
CA TYR A 43 -5.64 -14.67 -2.56
C TYR A 43 -7.02 -14.51 -1.92
N ALA A 44 -7.93 -15.36 -2.37
CA ALA A 44 -9.33 -15.35 -2.00
C ALA A 44 -9.65 -16.28 -0.81
N GLY A 45 -8.66 -17.06 -0.34
CA GLY A 45 -8.79 -18.07 0.71
C GLY A 45 -9.76 -19.21 0.37
N GLU A 46 -9.78 -20.21 1.25
CA GLU A 46 -10.97 -21.07 1.35
C GLU A 46 -12.12 -20.28 2.00
N ALA A 47 -13.36 -20.62 1.67
CA ALA A 47 -14.51 -20.00 2.31
C ALA A 47 -14.45 -20.24 3.83
N ARG A 48 -14.22 -19.17 4.61
CA ARG A 48 -14.00 -19.12 6.07
C ARG A 48 -12.56 -19.27 6.55
N ASP A 49 -11.56 -18.95 5.74
CA ASP A 49 -10.22 -18.69 6.27
C ASP A 49 -10.31 -17.56 7.33
N PRO A 50 -10.08 -17.86 8.63
CA PRO A 50 -10.22 -16.86 9.69
C PRO A 50 -9.11 -15.79 9.64
N SER A 51 -8.06 -16.00 8.83
CA SER A 51 -7.00 -15.02 8.59
C SER A 51 -7.38 -13.94 7.56
N LEU A 52 -8.53 -14.07 6.89
CA LEU A 52 -9.01 -13.11 5.90
C LEU A 52 -10.14 -12.25 6.48
N LEU A 53 -9.80 -11.02 6.88
CA LEU A 53 -10.76 -10.01 7.31
C LEU A 53 -11.43 -9.36 6.07
N GLY A 54 -12.41 -10.07 5.51
CA GLY A 54 -13.56 -9.45 4.84
C GLY A 54 -13.31 -8.71 3.53
N THR A 55 -12.34 -9.13 2.70
CA THR A 55 -12.13 -8.52 1.38
C THR A 55 -12.79 -9.29 0.23
N PRO A 56 -13.48 -8.60 -0.71
CA PRO A 56 -14.25 -9.25 -1.78
C PRO A 56 -13.37 -10.00 -2.80
N TRP A 57 -13.93 -11.09 -3.32
CA TRP A 57 -13.29 -12.17 -4.08
C TRP A 57 -12.75 -11.83 -5.48
N ALA A 58 -13.01 -10.65 -6.02
CA ALA A 58 -12.70 -10.34 -7.41
C ALA A 58 -12.08 -8.94 -7.54
N GLY A 59 -10.77 -8.88 -7.69
CA GLY A 59 -10.01 -7.68 -8.01
C GLY A 59 -8.55 -8.05 -8.26
N GLU A 60 -7.87 -7.28 -9.12
CA GLU A 60 -6.41 -7.35 -9.25
C GLU A 60 -5.78 -7.02 -7.88
N ALA A 61 -4.79 -7.81 -7.48
CA ALA A 61 -4.03 -7.52 -6.27
C ALA A 61 -3.14 -6.31 -6.54
N ARG A 62 -3.20 -5.28 -5.68
CA ARG A 62 -2.40 -4.06 -5.87
C ARG A 62 -0.91 -4.25 -5.59
N CYS A 63 -0.56 -5.33 -4.90
CA CYS A 63 0.82 -5.67 -4.58
C CYS A 63 1.57 -6.33 -5.75
N CYS A 64 0.88 -6.55 -6.88
CA CYS A 64 1.32 -7.45 -7.92
C CYS A 64 1.86 -6.78 -9.18
N GLU A 65 1.72 -5.46 -9.30
CA GLU A 65 2.70 -4.72 -10.09
C GLU A 65 3.99 -4.77 -9.26
N SER A 66 4.98 -5.51 -9.76
CA SER A 66 6.44 -5.54 -9.56
C SER A 66 7.18 -4.52 -8.66
N ASP A 67 6.52 -3.78 -7.78
CA ASP A 67 7.00 -2.61 -7.02
C ASP A 67 7.83 -2.98 -5.79
N PHE A 68 8.24 -4.24 -5.66
CA PHE A 68 9.25 -4.61 -4.67
C PHE A 68 10.28 -5.62 -5.16
N GLY A 69 10.23 -6.02 -6.44
CA GLY A 69 11.22 -6.92 -7.05
C GLY A 69 11.18 -8.37 -6.54
N PHE A 70 10.12 -8.78 -5.83
CA PHE A 70 9.99 -10.12 -5.28
C PHE A 70 9.45 -11.11 -6.33
N ASP A 71 10.18 -12.20 -6.55
CA ASP A 71 9.79 -13.29 -7.46
C ASP A 71 9.17 -14.45 -6.66
N PRO A 72 7.83 -14.61 -6.64
CA PRO A 72 7.18 -15.67 -5.88
C PRO A 72 7.49 -17.07 -6.43
N GLU A 73 7.77 -17.21 -7.73
CA GLU A 73 8.11 -18.50 -8.32
C GLU A 73 9.53 -18.93 -7.93
N LEU A 74 10.45 -17.98 -7.78
CA LEU A 74 11.76 -18.24 -7.20
C LEU A 74 11.64 -18.64 -5.74
N ALA A 75 10.81 -17.95 -4.95
CA ALA A 75 10.55 -18.35 -3.56
C ALA A 75 9.95 -19.77 -3.47
N VAL A 76 9.01 -20.12 -4.35
CA VAL A 76 8.44 -21.49 -4.42
C VAL A 76 9.54 -22.53 -4.62
N ARG A 77 10.42 -22.31 -5.61
CA ARG A 77 11.51 -23.25 -5.92
C ARG A 77 12.56 -23.33 -4.82
N SER A 78 12.95 -22.18 -4.26
CA SER A 78 14.04 -22.10 -3.29
C SER A 78 13.63 -22.60 -1.91
N CYS A 79 12.41 -22.29 -1.46
CA CYS A 79 11.91 -22.64 -0.14
C CYS A 79 11.19 -24.00 -0.09
N GLY A 80 11.06 -24.72 -1.21
CA GLY A 80 10.36 -26.00 -1.26
C GLY A 80 8.84 -25.88 -1.03
N LEU A 81 8.27 -24.71 -1.34
CA LEU A 81 6.82 -24.49 -1.28
C LEU A 81 6.16 -25.18 -2.48
N ARG A 82 4.87 -25.49 -2.36
CA ARG A 82 4.13 -26.21 -3.40
C ARG A 82 3.68 -25.29 -4.52
N GLU A 83 3.08 -24.16 -4.18
CA GLU A 83 2.56 -23.18 -5.15
C GLU A 83 2.35 -21.82 -4.51
N TYR A 84 2.38 -20.78 -5.35
CA TYR A 84 1.96 -19.45 -4.98
C TYR A 84 0.43 -19.33 -5.07
N LEU A 85 -0.19 -18.88 -3.98
CA LEU A 85 -1.64 -18.80 -3.86
C LEU A 85 -2.19 -17.40 -4.18
N GLY A 86 -1.35 -16.37 -4.13
CA GLY A 86 -1.72 -14.98 -4.38
C GLY A 86 -1.49 -14.07 -3.17
N GLU A 87 -2.14 -12.90 -3.19
CA GLU A 87 -1.82 -11.78 -2.28
C GLU A 87 -3.01 -11.29 -1.46
N SER A 88 -2.71 -10.66 -0.32
CA SER A 88 -3.68 -9.84 0.44
C SER A 88 -3.07 -8.54 0.95
N GLU A 89 -3.94 -7.55 1.21
CA GLU A 89 -3.62 -6.16 1.52
C GLU A 89 -4.09 -5.74 2.92
N GLU A 90 -4.03 -6.63 3.91
CA GLU A 90 -4.63 -6.31 5.20
C GLU A 90 -3.89 -5.20 5.95
N LEU A 91 -2.56 -5.10 5.81
CA LEU A 91 -1.72 -4.01 6.34
C LEU A 91 -0.36 -3.88 5.59
N ALA A 92 0.02 -4.89 4.84
CA ALA A 92 1.24 -5.01 4.05
C ALA A 92 0.94 -5.86 2.80
N CYS A 93 1.90 -6.00 1.88
CA CYS A 93 1.80 -6.96 0.79
C CYS A 93 2.09 -8.36 1.33
N VAL A 94 1.03 -9.13 1.57
CA VAL A 94 1.13 -10.51 2.09
C VAL A 94 1.08 -11.48 0.93
N HIS A 95 2.20 -12.12 0.63
CA HIS A 95 2.33 -13.19 -0.35
C HIS A 95 2.05 -14.53 0.32
N ARG A 96 1.11 -15.31 -0.23
CA ARG A 96 0.70 -16.58 0.34
C ARG A 96 1.10 -17.76 -0.51
N PHE A 97 1.53 -18.82 0.15
CA PHE A 97 2.04 -20.02 -0.48
C PHE A 97 1.42 -21.25 0.16
N ALA A 98 1.10 -22.27 -0.63
CA ALA A 98 0.81 -23.58 -0.06
C ALA A 98 2.13 -24.28 0.22
N GLY A 99 2.28 -24.79 1.44
CA GLY A 99 3.35 -25.69 1.79
C GLY A 99 3.12 -27.11 1.26
N PRO A 100 4.08 -28.02 1.47
CA PRO A 100 4.03 -29.39 0.97
C PRO A 100 2.85 -30.20 1.54
N GLU A 101 2.38 -29.90 2.75
CA GLU A 101 1.26 -30.58 3.40
C GLU A 101 -0.09 -29.86 3.21
N GLY A 102 -0.09 -28.76 2.45
CA GLY A 102 -1.28 -27.94 2.17
C GLY A 102 -1.55 -26.86 3.21
N GLU A 103 -0.67 -26.68 4.19
CA GLU A 103 -0.65 -25.53 5.07
C GLU A 103 -0.38 -24.23 4.29
N VAL A 104 -0.82 -23.09 4.82
CA VAL A 104 -0.63 -21.79 4.18
C VAL A 104 0.48 -21.04 4.90
N HIS A 105 1.50 -20.65 4.13
CA HIS A 105 2.63 -19.85 4.59
C HIS A 105 2.49 -18.42 4.09
N GLU A 106 2.90 -17.46 4.92
CA GLU A 106 2.83 -16.03 4.61
C GLU A 106 4.24 -15.42 4.59
N LEU A 107 4.52 -14.67 3.53
CA LEU A 107 5.66 -13.76 3.45
C LEU A 107 5.11 -12.34 3.36
N ARG A 108 5.59 -11.43 4.21
CA ARG A 108 5.06 -10.07 4.30
C ARG A 108 6.11 -9.08 3.83
N LEU A 109 5.73 -8.26 2.86
CA LEU A 109 6.59 -7.29 2.23
C LEU A 109 6.10 -5.87 2.55
N THR A 110 6.97 -5.05 3.12
CA THR A 110 6.65 -3.69 3.57
C THR A 110 7.75 -2.72 3.16
N PRO A 111 7.46 -1.68 2.37
CA PRO A 111 8.42 -0.59 2.17
C PRO A 111 8.56 0.26 3.43
N VAL A 112 9.79 0.68 3.73
CA VAL A 112 10.09 1.60 4.83
C VAL A 112 10.42 2.97 4.24
N ILE A 113 9.38 3.78 4.06
CA ILE A 113 9.44 5.06 3.34
C ILE A 113 10.12 6.15 4.20
N GLY A 114 10.90 7.01 3.55
CA GLY A 114 11.44 8.23 4.17
C GLY A 114 12.62 8.01 5.11
N ARG A 115 13.28 6.86 5.00
CA ARG A 115 14.48 6.52 5.78
C ARG A 115 15.53 5.89 4.87
N GLU A 116 16.77 6.33 5.04
CA GLU A 116 17.93 5.68 4.44
C GLU A 116 18.10 4.27 4.99
N PHE A 117 18.73 3.38 4.21
CA PHE A 117 18.85 1.97 4.53
C PHE A 117 19.46 1.70 5.93
N GLU A 118 20.52 2.41 6.29
CA GLU A 118 21.17 2.28 7.60
C GLU A 118 20.26 2.72 8.75
N ALA A 119 19.40 3.72 8.51
CA ALA A 119 18.41 4.18 9.49
C ALA A 119 17.28 3.16 9.64
N VAL A 120 16.95 2.41 8.59
CA VAL A 120 15.99 1.30 8.65
C VAL A 120 16.57 0.12 9.44
N ILE A 121 17.85 -0.23 9.22
CA ILE A 121 18.55 -1.23 10.04
C ILE A 121 18.53 -0.79 11.51
N ALA A 122 18.96 0.43 11.81
CA ALA A 122 19.00 0.92 13.20
C ALA A 122 17.61 0.94 13.86
N LEU A 123 16.55 1.26 13.11
CA LEU A 123 15.17 1.20 13.59
C LEU A 123 14.76 -0.25 13.91
N HIS A 124 15.03 -1.19 13.00
CA HIS A 124 14.76 -2.62 13.19
C HIS A 124 15.50 -3.16 14.42
N GLU A 125 16.79 -2.89 14.54
CA GLU A 125 17.65 -3.35 15.64
C GLU A 125 17.35 -2.65 16.98
N SER A 126 16.51 -1.61 16.99
CA SER A 126 16.03 -0.97 18.22
C SER A 126 14.83 -1.69 18.86
N GLY A 127 14.26 -2.68 18.16
CA GLY A 127 13.20 -3.54 18.67
C GLY A 127 13.66 -4.42 19.83
N GLU A 128 12.70 -4.93 20.60
CA GLU A 128 12.97 -5.88 21.68
C GLU A 128 13.04 -7.30 21.12
N PHE A 129 14.25 -7.86 21.06
CA PHE A 129 14.48 -9.26 20.68
C PHE A 129 14.94 -10.09 21.88
N ASP A 130 14.72 -11.40 21.82
CA ASP A 130 15.22 -12.33 22.84
C ASP A 130 16.69 -12.73 22.60
N ASP A 131 17.24 -13.57 23.48
CA ASP A 131 18.64 -14.03 23.42
C ASP A 131 18.97 -14.89 22.18
N THR A 132 17.98 -15.24 21.35
CA THR A 132 18.19 -15.98 20.09
C THR A 132 18.44 -15.06 18.90
N HIS A 133 18.38 -13.74 19.11
CA HIS A 133 18.57 -12.75 18.06
C HIS A 133 19.95 -12.83 17.43
N VAL A 134 19.96 -12.98 16.10
CA VAL A 134 21.17 -12.89 15.29
C VAL A 134 20.85 -12.03 14.09
N ALA A 135 21.69 -11.02 13.84
CA ALA A 135 21.55 -10.11 12.72
C ALA A 135 22.88 -9.81 12.04
N GLY A 136 22.82 -9.59 10.74
CA GLY A 136 23.98 -9.21 9.94
C GLY A 136 23.78 -9.38 8.44
N PRO A 137 24.73 -8.88 7.63
CA PRO A 137 24.71 -9.13 6.20
C PRO A 137 25.12 -10.58 5.90
N PRO A 138 24.44 -11.27 4.97
CA PRO A 138 24.95 -12.55 4.45
C PRO A 138 26.28 -12.32 3.68
N PRO A 139 27.27 -13.22 3.79
CA PRO A 139 28.58 -13.05 3.15
C PRO A 139 28.51 -12.85 1.64
N GLU A 140 27.55 -13.48 0.98
CA GLU A 140 27.36 -13.46 -0.48
C GLU A 140 26.71 -12.16 -0.97
N HIS A 141 25.96 -11.47 -0.09
CA HIS A 141 25.22 -10.25 -0.42
C HIS A 141 25.40 -9.19 0.70
N PRO A 142 26.56 -8.52 0.75
CA PRO A 142 26.90 -7.60 1.85
C PRO A 142 26.02 -6.35 1.93
N SER A 143 25.22 -6.08 0.90
CA SER A 143 24.25 -4.98 0.87
C SER A 143 22.90 -5.36 1.49
N LEU A 144 22.63 -6.65 1.74
CA LEU A 144 21.45 -7.09 2.46
C LEU A 144 21.69 -7.06 3.96
N TRP A 145 20.61 -6.97 4.75
CA TRP A 145 20.64 -7.22 6.18
C TRP A 145 19.62 -8.28 6.53
N ILE A 146 20.02 -9.37 7.18
CA ILE A 146 19.12 -10.42 7.65
C ILE A 146 19.16 -10.44 9.17
N SER A 147 17.98 -10.47 9.79
CA SER A 147 17.78 -10.59 11.22
C SER A 147 16.90 -11.81 11.49
N SER A 148 17.23 -12.60 12.50
CA SER A 148 16.47 -13.77 12.94
C SER A 148 16.29 -13.74 14.45
N ALA A 149 15.10 -14.06 14.95
CA ALA A 149 14.82 -14.24 16.37
C ALA A 149 13.71 -15.30 16.54
N GLY A 150 14.03 -16.39 17.25
CA GLY A 150 13.19 -17.58 17.30
C GLY A 150 12.93 -18.16 15.91
N GLU A 151 11.67 -18.45 15.61
CA GLU A 151 11.21 -18.97 14.31
C GLU A 151 10.94 -17.86 13.28
N ARG A 152 11.36 -16.61 13.54
CA ARG A 152 11.02 -15.45 12.73
C ARG A 152 12.25 -14.85 12.09
N HIS A 153 12.06 -14.40 10.87
CA HIS A 153 13.12 -13.82 10.06
C HIS A 153 12.66 -12.55 9.37
N TRP A 154 13.60 -11.65 9.19
CA TRP A 154 13.44 -10.40 8.47
C TRP A 154 14.64 -10.19 7.57
N ALA A 155 14.38 -9.72 6.35
CA ALA A 155 15.40 -9.21 5.45
C ALA A 155 15.10 -7.76 5.12
N LEU A 156 16.11 -6.91 5.24
CA LEU A 156 16.09 -5.53 4.76
C LEU A 156 16.88 -5.50 3.46
N VAL A 157 16.20 -5.11 2.38
CA VAL A 157 16.75 -5.03 1.03
C VAL A 157 16.84 -3.55 0.64
N PRO A 158 18.03 -3.03 0.31
CA PRO A 158 18.19 -1.65 -0.13
C PRO A 158 17.71 -1.48 -1.58
N GLY A 159 17.72 -0.23 -2.06
CA GLY A 159 17.45 0.12 -3.45
C GLY A 159 16.13 0.85 -3.66
N TRP A 160 15.97 1.37 -4.87
CA TRP A 160 14.83 2.18 -5.33
C TRP A 160 14.62 3.44 -4.48
N ASP A 161 13.37 3.84 -4.23
CA ASP A 161 13.01 5.02 -3.45
C ASP A 161 12.85 4.75 -1.93
N ALA A 162 12.82 3.48 -1.52
CA ALA A 162 12.71 3.07 -0.12
C ALA A 162 13.30 1.68 0.13
N ALA A 163 13.87 1.47 1.33
CA ALA A 163 14.25 0.13 1.76
C ALA A 163 13.02 -0.79 1.86
N ARG A 164 13.18 -2.06 1.50
CA ARG A 164 12.11 -3.06 1.48
C ARG A 164 12.36 -4.07 2.59
N ARG A 165 11.38 -4.28 3.46
CA ARG A 165 11.42 -5.31 4.52
C ARG A 165 10.57 -6.51 4.12
N LEU A 166 11.19 -7.68 4.01
CA LEU A 166 10.51 -8.96 3.89
C LEU A 166 10.53 -9.67 5.25
N SER A 167 9.40 -10.15 5.75
CA SER A 167 9.32 -11.00 6.94
C SER A 167 8.66 -12.33 6.65
N TRP A 168 9.14 -13.39 7.32
CA TRP A 168 8.65 -14.76 7.19
C TRP A 168 9.01 -15.59 8.43
N THR A 169 8.58 -16.86 8.45
CA THR A 169 8.91 -17.81 9.52
C THR A 169 9.74 -18.99 9.01
N ASP A 170 10.45 -19.67 9.91
CA ASP A 170 11.22 -20.89 9.62
C ASP A 170 10.36 -21.97 8.93
N ALA A 171 9.06 -22.03 9.27
CA ALA A 171 8.11 -22.96 8.66
C ALA A 171 7.87 -22.65 7.16
N ALA A 172 7.94 -21.38 6.79
CA ALA A 172 7.76 -20.94 5.40
C ALA A 172 9.05 -21.12 4.59
N CYS A 173 10.21 -20.76 5.16
CA CYS A 173 11.50 -20.87 4.50
C CYS A 173 12.66 -20.67 5.49
N SER A 174 13.71 -21.46 5.38
CA SER A 174 14.94 -21.17 6.13
C SER A 174 15.62 -19.89 5.60
N PRO A 175 16.37 -19.15 6.42
CA PRO A 175 17.12 -17.99 5.95
C PRO A 175 18.07 -18.28 4.78
N ALA A 176 18.69 -19.46 4.78
CA ALA A 176 19.61 -19.87 3.72
C ALA A 176 18.88 -20.12 2.40
N ASP A 177 17.72 -20.77 2.46
CA ASP A 177 16.90 -21.07 1.28
C ASP A 177 16.20 -19.82 0.74
N MET A 178 16.00 -18.78 1.56
CA MET A 178 15.42 -17.50 1.13
C MET A 178 16.41 -16.62 0.34
N LEU A 179 17.73 -16.85 0.47
CA LEU A 179 18.76 -16.00 -0.14
C LEU A 179 18.60 -15.80 -1.67
N PRO A 180 18.28 -16.82 -2.49
CA PRO A 180 18.07 -16.61 -3.92
C PRO A 180 16.94 -15.63 -4.22
N ALA A 181 15.83 -15.68 -3.47
CA ALA A 181 14.72 -14.75 -3.65
C ALA A 181 15.12 -13.32 -3.24
N LEU A 182 15.87 -13.16 -2.14
CA LEU A 182 16.39 -11.86 -1.70
C LEU A 182 17.42 -11.27 -2.67
N ALA A 183 18.28 -12.10 -3.25
CA ALA A 183 19.20 -11.70 -4.30
C ALA A 183 18.44 -11.20 -5.54
N GLY A 184 17.38 -11.91 -5.94
CA GLY A 184 16.47 -11.48 -7.00
C GLY A 184 15.85 -10.10 -6.72
N MET A 185 15.41 -9.85 -5.48
CA MET A 185 14.90 -8.54 -5.08
C MET A 185 15.95 -7.42 -5.14
N LEU A 186 17.19 -7.73 -4.76
CA LEU A 186 18.30 -6.78 -4.81
C LEU A 186 18.66 -6.40 -6.25
N ASP A 187 18.65 -7.37 -7.16
CA ASP A 187 18.99 -7.20 -8.57
C ASP A 187 17.81 -6.71 -9.43
N ALA A 188 16.60 -6.66 -8.86
CA ALA A 188 15.42 -6.22 -9.57
C ALA A 188 15.57 -4.75 -10.00
N PRO A 189 15.31 -4.44 -11.29
CA PRO A 189 15.41 -3.09 -11.80
C PRO A 189 14.43 -2.19 -11.05
N ASP A 190 14.84 -0.95 -10.79
CA ASP A 190 13.94 0.04 -10.22
C ASP A 190 12.79 0.29 -11.19
N PRO A 191 11.52 0.03 -10.82
CA PRO A 191 10.38 0.35 -11.67
C PRO A 191 10.36 1.84 -12.04
N SER A 192 11.08 2.68 -11.28
CA SER A 192 11.21 4.10 -11.54
C SER A 192 11.92 4.48 -12.83
N GLU A 193 12.75 3.60 -13.41
CA GLU A 193 13.48 3.91 -14.64
C GLU A 193 12.58 3.94 -15.89
N ALA A 194 11.35 3.43 -15.81
CA ALA A 194 10.37 3.44 -16.90
C ALA A 194 9.38 4.61 -16.79
N LEU A 195 9.86 5.85 -16.61
CA LEU A 195 8.99 7.03 -16.51
C LEU A 195 8.15 7.21 -17.79
N THR A 196 6.89 6.77 -17.76
CA THR A 196 5.89 7.19 -18.74
C THR A 196 5.46 8.60 -18.34
N PRO A 197 5.67 9.64 -19.17
CA PRO A 197 5.25 10.98 -18.83
C PRO A 197 3.75 10.97 -18.56
N LEU A 198 3.36 11.49 -17.38
CA LEU A 198 1.96 11.62 -17.01
C LEU A 198 1.20 12.38 -18.11
N PRO A 199 -0.02 11.95 -18.46
CA PRO A 199 -0.86 12.70 -19.37
C PRO A 199 -1.03 14.11 -18.82
N ARG A 200 -0.59 15.10 -19.59
CA ARG A 200 -0.80 16.50 -19.23
C ARG A 200 -2.29 16.78 -19.33
N ILE A 201 -2.83 17.38 -18.28
CA ILE A 201 -4.20 17.88 -18.28
C ILE A 201 -4.27 19.03 -19.27
N GLY A 202 -4.87 18.79 -20.44
CA GLY A 202 -5.16 19.83 -21.42
C GLY A 202 -6.21 20.81 -20.90
N GLU A 203 -6.27 21.99 -21.50
CA GLU A 203 -7.37 22.92 -21.24
C GLU A 203 -8.69 22.28 -21.70
N PRO A 204 -9.72 22.22 -20.85
CA PRO A 204 -10.98 21.62 -21.25
C PRO A 204 -11.64 22.48 -22.33
N GLU A 205 -12.06 21.86 -23.44
CA GLU A 205 -13.03 22.50 -24.33
C GLU A 205 -14.35 22.70 -23.56
N THR A 206 -14.77 23.95 -23.42
CA THR A 206 -15.88 24.37 -22.55
C THR A 206 -17.23 24.43 -23.25
N THR A 207 -17.30 24.19 -24.56
CA THR A 207 -18.52 24.42 -25.34
C THR A 207 -19.41 23.18 -25.46
N GLY A 208 -20.61 23.27 -24.88
CA GLY A 208 -21.75 22.41 -25.23
C GLY A 208 -21.73 21.00 -24.65
N LEU A 209 -21.31 20.84 -23.39
CA LEU A 209 -21.39 19.54 -22.71
C LEU A 209 -22.86 19.08 -22.64
N GLU A 210 -23.17 18.03 -23.41
CA GLU A 210 -24.43 17.30 -23.26
C GLU A 210 -24.39 16.56 -21.91
N VAL A 211 -25.41 16.74 -21.08
CA VAL A 211 -25.49 16.12 -19.75
C VAL A 211 -26.50 14.97 -19.82
N PRO A 212 -26.05 13.70 -19.78
CA PRO A 212 -26.96 12.57 -19.75
C PRO A 212 -27.86 12.63 -18.49
N PRO A 213 -29.16 12.35 -18.60
CA PRO A 213 -30.11 12.50 -17.48
C PRO A 213 -29.85 11.52 -16.33
N ASP A 214 -29.18 10.41 -16.61
CA ASP A 214 -28.78 9.39 -15.64
C ASP A 214 -27.34 9.56 -15.14
N SER A 215 -26.67 10.68 -15.48
CA SER A 215 -25.30 10.95 -15.05
C SER A 215 -25.20 11.42 -13.59
N LEU A 216 -24.01 11.28 -13.02
CA LEU A 216 -23.67 11.83 -11.71
C LEU A 216 -23.86 13.35 -11.70
N LEU A 217 -23.52 14.03 -12.80
CA LEU A 217 -23.72 15.47 -12.93
C LEU A 217 -25.20 15.86 -12.84
N ALA A 218 -26.09 15.16 -13.57
CA ALA A 218 -27.53 15.41 -13.54
C ALA A 218 -28.10 15.21 -12.12
N ARG A 219 -27.71 14.13 -11.43
CA ARG A 219 -28.11 13.84 -10.05
C ARG A 219 -27.83 15.00 -9.09
N TYR A 220 -26.67 15.65 -9.22
CA TYR A 220 -26.28 16.75 -8.34
C TYR A 220 -26.73 18.13 -8.81
N ALA A 221 -27.08 18.31 -10.09
CA ALA A 221 -27.68 19.55 -10.57
C ALA A 221 -29.02 19.85 -9.87
N ASP A 222 -29.84 18.81 -9.67
CA ASP A 222 -31.17 18.91 -9.03
C ASP A 222 -31.15 18.68 -7.51
N ALA A 223 -29.99 18.38 -6.93
CA ALA A 223 -29.90 18.08 -5.50
C ALA A 223 -30.18 19.33 -4.66
N ASP A 224 -31.12 19.21 -3.71
CA ASP A 224 -31.31 20.22 -2.67
C ASP A 224 -30.11 20.21 -1.71
N THR A 225 -29.16 21.10 -1.97
CA THR A 225 -27.95 21.25 -1.18
C THR A 225 -27.96 22.50 -0.30
N THR A 226 -29.16 22.97 0.08
CA THR A 226 -29.37 24.19 0.85
C THR A 226 -28.76 24.20 2.25
N GLN A 227 -28.26 23.06 2.75
CA GLN A 227 -27.65 22.97 4.08
C GLN A 227 -26.37 23.84 4.19
N PRO A 228 -26.40 24.95 4.95
CA PRO A 228 -25.21 25.74 5.20
C PRO A 228 -24.27 25.01 6.18
N GLY A 229 -22.96 25.25 6.07
CA GLY A 229 -21.92 24.61 6.90
C GLY A 229 -22.05 24.96 8.39
N PRO A 230 -21.39 24.20 9.30
CA PRO A 230 -20.08 23.55 9.11
C PRO A 230 -20.10 22.08 8.62
N TYR A 231 -18.95 21.61 8.12
CA TYR A 231 -18.70 20.24 7.65
C TYR A 231 -17.69 19.47 8.53
N PRO A 232 -18.04 19.10 9.77
CA PRO A 232 -17.15 18.34 10.63
C PRO A 232 -16.80 16.97 10.03
N LEU A 233 -15.50 16.71 9.88
CA LEU A 233 -14.98 15.41 9.44
C LEU A 233 -14.96 14.38 10.58
N PRO A 234 -15.05 13.07 10.26
CA PRO A 234 -15.31 12.50 8.92
C PRO A 234 -16.79 12.55 8.50
N HIS A 235 -17.71 12.74 9.46
CA HIS A 235 -19.16 12.53 9.30
C HIS A 235 -19.83 13.33 8.18
N ARG A 236 -19.32 14.53 7.84
CA ARG A 236 -19.92 15.41 6.83
C ARG A 236 -19.10 15.51 5.53
N ALA A 237 -18.12 14.62 5.32
CA ALA A 237 -17.30 14.59 4.11
C ALA A 237 -18.18 14.44 2.84
N ALA A 238 -19.09 13.47 2.82
CA ALA A 238 -19.99 13.24 1.69
C ALA A 238 -20.89 14.45 1.39
N SER A 239 -21.39 15.16 2.42
CA SER A 239 -22.18 16.38 2.24
C SER A 239 -21.37 17.52 1.63
N LEU A 240 -20.12 17.70 2.08
CA LEU A 240 -19.20 18.71 1.53
C LEU A 240 -18.89 18.44 0.04
N ILE A 241 -18.62 17.18 -0.31
CA ILE A 241 -18.33 16.76 -1.68
C ILE A 241 -19.58 16.93 -2.56
N ALA A 242 -20.76 16.51 -2.09
CA ALA A 242 -22.04 16.71 -2.77
C ALA A 242 -22.30 18.20 -3.09
N ARG A 243 -22.02 19.11 -2.15
CA ARG A 243 -22.11 20.55 -2.40
C ARG A 243 -21.11 21.05 -3.43
N THR A 244 -19.91 20.49 -3.44
CA THR A 244 -18.86 20.84 -4.40
C THR A 244 -19.27 20.43 -5.81
N LEU A 245 -19.82 19.22 -5.98
CA LEU A 245 -20.40 18.78 -7.25
C LEU A 245 -21.61 19.61 -7.66
N HIS A 246 -22.51 19.93 -6.73
CA HIS A 246 -23.66 20.78 -7.03
C HIS A 246 -23.22 22.16 -7.53
N ALA A 247 -22.27 22.81 -6.85
CA ALA A 247 -21.74 24.10 -7.29
C ALA A 247 -21.09 24.02 -8.68
N ALA A 248 -20.37 22.93 -8.99
CA ALA A 248 -19.87 22.69 -10.34
C ALA A 248 -21.00 22.45 -11.36
N ALA A 249 -22.03 21.70 -11.01
CA ALA A 249 -23.18 21.39 -11.86
C ALA A 249 -24.03 22.62 -12.20
N THR A 250 -24.16 23.57 -11.27
CA THR A 250 -24.89 24.84 -11.46
C THR A 250 -24.00 25.99 -11.91
N GLU A 251 -22.70 25.74 -12.14
CA GLU A 251 -21.70 26.75 -12.51
C GLU A 251 -21.57 27.90 -11.47
N ASP A 252 -21.91 27.66 -10.21
CA ASP A 252 -21.77 28.61 -9.11
C ASP A 252 -20.31 28.67 -8.61
N ARG A 253 -19.51 29.51 -9.27
CA ARG A 253 -18.08 29.72 -8.96
C ARG A 253 -17.85 30.23 -7.54
N ASP A 254 -18.75 31.05 -7.01
CA ASP A 254 -18.61 31.63 -5.67
C ASP A 254 -18.86 30.58 -4.59
N ALA A 255 -19.89 29.75 -4.75
CA ALA A 255 -20.14 28.61 -3.87
C ALA A 255 -18.99 27.61 -3.94
N PHE A 256 -18.55 27.24 -5.15
CA PHE A 256 -17.42 26.32 -5.34
C PHE A 256 -16.16 26.82 -4.64
N SER A 257 -15.83 28.10 -4.84
CA SER A 257 -14.65 28.73 -4.23
C SER A 257 -14.69 28.70 -2.71
N LYS A 258 -15.85 28.80 -2.06
CA LYS A 258 -15.96 28.75 -0.59
C LYS A 258 -15.72 27.35 -0.01
N LEU A 259 -15.98 26.30 -0.79
CA LEU A 259 -15.85 24.90 -0.36
C LEU A 259 -14.42 24.37 -0.50
N VAL A 260 -13.64 24.93 -1.43
CA VAL A 260 -12.23 24.58 -1.63
C VAL A 260 -11.31 25.38 -0.69
N ALA A 261 -10.27 24.72 -0.19
CA ALA A 261 -9.20 25.34 0.60
C ALA A 261 -8.42 26.38 -0.23
N ARG A 262 -7.70 27.28 0.44
CA ARG A 262 -6.97 28.36 -0.24
C ARG A 262 -5.83 27.83 -1.12
N ASP A 263 -5.16 26.80 -0.63
CA ASP A 263 -4.05 26.05 -1.20
C ASP A 263 -4.51 24.79 -1.94
N ALA A 264 -5.82 24.66 -2.22
CA ALA A 264 -6.35 23.47 -2.86
C ALA A 264 -5.77 23.28 -4.27
N ARG A 265 -5.53 22.03 -4.66
CA ARG A 265 -4.93 21.64 -5.93
C ARG A 265 -5.87 20.75 -6.72
N TRP A 266 -5.64 20.65 -8.02
CA TRP A 266 -6.34 19.72 -8.88
C TRP A 266 -5.40 19.05 -9.85
N GLY A 267 -5.73 17.84 -10.28
CA GLY A 267 -4.83 17.03 -11.08
C GLY A 267 -5.48 15.76 -11.58
N LEU A 268 -4.65 14.79 -11.96
CA LEU A 268 -5.09 13.41 -12.18
C LEU A 268 -5.66 12.84 -10.87
N PRO A 269 -6.51 11.81 -10.89
CA PRO A 269 -7.04 11.14 -9.70
C PRO A 269 -5.97 10.31 -8.96
N ASP A 270 -4.89 10.98 -8.58
CA ASP A 270 -3.73 10.47 -7.89
C ASP A 270 -3.56 11.19 -6.55
N ARG A 271 -3.50 10.41 -5.46
CA ARG A 271 -3.41 10.92 -4.09
C ARG A 271 -2.04 11.53 -3.76
N ARG A 272 -1.03 11.27 -4.59
CA ARG A 272 0.29 11.93 -4.57
C ARG A 272 0.22 13.35 -5.09
N GLN A 273 -0.87 13.69 -5.78
CA GLN A 273 -1.09 14.98 -6.41
C GLN A 273 0.00 15.33 -7.44
N LEU A 274 0.50 14.31 -8.16
CA LEU A 274 1.54 14.47 -9.17
C LEU A 274 1.11 15.45 -10.26
N ALA A 275 2.00 16.38 -10.62
CA ALA A 275 1.76 17.43 -11.60
C ALA A 275 0.48 18.28 -11.35
N SER A 276 -0.04 18.29 -10.12
CA SER A 276 -1.26 19.03 -9.79
C SER A 276 -1.04 20.54 -9.80
N ARG A 277 -2.11 21.29 -10.07
CA ARG A 277 -2.12 22.74 -10.22
C ARG A 277 -2.99 23.40 -9.14
N PRO A 278 -2.70 24.62 -8.68
CA PRO A 278 -3.56 25.32 -7.73
C PRO A 278 -4.94 25.61 -8.33
N ILE A 279 -6.03 25.35 -7.61
CA ILE A 279 -7.41 25.64 -8.04
C ILE A 279 -7.70 27.15 -8.06
N ARG A 280 -7.07 27.92 -7.18
CA ARG A 280 -7.35 29.35 -6.99
C ARG A 280 -6.40 30.30 -7.73
N ALA A 281 -5.52 29.79 -8.60
CA ALA A 281 -4.74 30.63 -9.50
C ALA A 281 -5.61 31.08 -10.70
N ASP A 282 -5.35 32.26 -11.26
CA ASP A 282 -5.75 32.74 -12.60
C ASP A 282 -6.86 31.94 -13.33
N ASP A 283 -8.12 32.15 -12.96
CA ASP A 283 -9.31 31.50 -13.56
C ASP A 283 -9.36 29.95 -13.56
N GLU A 284 -8.43 29.28 -12.89
CA GLU A 284 -8.37 27.82 -12.78
C GLU A 284 -9.63 27.21 -12.17
N ALA A 285 -10.32 27.92 -11.26
CA ALA A 285 -11.57 27.42 -10.67
C ALA A 285 -12.62 27.09 -11.75
N ALA A 286 -12.71 27.89 -12.81
CA ALA A 286 -13.62 27.62 -13.92
C ALA A 286 -13.19 26.39 -14.72
N ALA A 287 -11.88 26.24 -14.98
CA ALA A 287 -11.32 25.07 -15.66
C ALA A 287 -11.55 23.77 -14.85
N VAL A 288 -11.34 23.82 -13.53
CA VAL A 288 -11.59 22.71 -12.61
C VAL A 288 -13.07 22.33 -12.60
N MET A 289 -13.96 23.32 -12.49
CA MET A 289 -15.40 23.08 -12.53
C MET A 289 -15.82 22.47 -13.87
N ALA A 290 -15.31 22.96 -14.99
CA ALA A 290 -15.55 22.40 -16.32
C ALA A 290 -15.08 20.94 -16.40
N MET A 291 -13.91 20.64 -15.85
CA MET A 291 -13.36 19.28 -15.85
C MET A 291 -14.14 18.32 -14.97
N LEU A 292 -14.55 18.80 -13.80
CA LEU A 292 -15.38 18.05 -12.86
C LEU A 292 -16.76 17.77 -13.45
N ARG A 293 -17.37 18.76 -14.12
CA ARG A 293 -18.63 18.57 -14.87
C ARG A 293 -18.47 17.50 -15.94
N ARG A 294 -17.44 17.61 -16.79
CA ARG A 294 -17.18 16.65 -17.87
C ARG A 294 -17.01 15.24 -17.33
N SER A 295 -16.24 15.06 -16.27
CA SER A 295 -16.02 13.74 -15.64
C SER A 295 -17.31 13.18 -15.04
N ALA A 296 -18.03 14.00 -14.27
CA ALA A 296 -19.30 13.59 -13.66
C ALA A 296 -20.41 13.32 -14.69
N ALA A 297 -20.40 13.95 -15.86
CA ALA A 297 -21.36 13.70 -16.94
C ALA A 297 -21.15 12.31 -17.59
N ARG A 298 -19.93 11.77 -17.57
CA ARG A 298 -19.63 10.42 -18.10
C ARG A 298 -19.94 9.29 -17.11
N MET A 299 -20.06 9.61 -15.83
CA MET A 299 -20.27 8.64 -14.77
C MET A 299 -21.74 8.39 -14.50
N SER A 300 -22.11 7.14 -14.23
CA SER A 300 -23.48 6.79 -13.83
C SER A 300 -23.86 7.49 -12.53
N GLY A 301 -25.07 8.06 -12.48
CA GLY A 301 -25.65 8.69 -11.31
C GLY A 301 -26.02 7.71 -10.20
N GLN A 302 -26.02 6.41 -10.48
CA GLN A 302 -26.20 5.34 -9.50
C GLN A 302 -24.93 5.02 -8.70
N LEU A 303 -23.77 5.52 -9.13
CA LEU A 303 -22.53 5.30 -8.39
C LEU A 303 -22.60 5.93 -7.00
N GLU A 304 -22.10 5.19 -6.02
CA GLU A 304 -22.00 5.66 -4.65
C GLU A 304 -20.63 6.30 -4.41
N LEU A 305 -20.62 7.36 -3.60
CA LEU A 305 -19.37 7.96 -3.16
C LEU A 305 -18.76 7.06 -2.08
N HIS A 306 -17.58 6.53 -2.34
CA HIS A 306 -16.84 5.79 -1.34
C HIS A 306 -15.93 6.73 -0.54
N CYS A 307 -16.28 6.91 0.73
CA CYS A 307 -15.47 7.57 1.74
C CYS A 307 -15.13 6.51 2.79
N PRO A 308 -13.87 6.06 2.92
CA PRO A 308 -13.54 4.95 3.78
C PRO A 308 -13.71 5.33 5.26
N ASP A 309 -14.05 4.34 6.08
CA ASP A 309 -14.10 4.52 7.54
C ASP A 309 -12.70 4.85 8.07
N ILE A 310 -12.67 5.85 8.94
CA ILE A 310 -11.45 6.38 9.53
C ILE A 310 -11.22 5.72 10.89
N ASP A 311 -10.02 5.20 11.11
CA ASP A 311 -9.64 4.65 12.41
C ASP A 311 -9.84 5.72 13.50
N ARG A 312 -10.51 5.34 14.59
CA ARG A 312 -10.81 6.24 15.71
C ARG A 312 -9.56 6.98 16.22
N ARG A 313 -8.38 6.36 16.15
CA ARG A 313 -7.09 6.91 16.60
C ARG A 313 -6.64 8.09 15.75
N VAL A 314 -7.00 8.13 14.46
CA VAL A 314 -6.63 9.23 13.55
C VAL A 314 -7.73 10.26 13.34
N VAL A 315 -8.94 10.03 13.84
CA VAL A 315 -10.05 11.01 13.77
C VAL A 315 -9.66 12.40 14.28
N PRO A 316 -8.93 12.57 15.41
CA PRO A 316 -8.47 13.89 15.85
C PRO A 316 -7.55 14.58 14.82
N ALA A 317 -6.62 13.83 14.22
CA ALA A 317 -5.72 14.35 13.19
C ALA A 317 -6.48 14.78 11.92
N VAL A 318 -7.43 13.95 11.46
CA VAL A 318 -8.31 14.27 10.32
C VAL A 318 -9.14 15.52 10.60
N ARG A 319 -9.69 15.67 11.81
CA ARG A 319 -10.47 16.86 12.22
C ARG A 319 -9.65 18.14 12.25
N ARG A 320 -8.38 18.06 12.64
CA ARG A 320 -7.45 19.21 12.66
C ARG A 320 -6.83 19.51 11.29
N GLY A 321 -6.96 18.60 10.33
CA GLY A 321 -6.38 18.73 9.00
C GLY A 321 -4.92 18.28 8.90
N GLU A 322 -4.44 17.52 9.88
CA GLU A 322 -3.10 16.93 9.89
C GLU A 322 -3.00 15.70 8.96
N ALA A 323 -4.13 15.02 8.73
CA ALA A 323 -4.25 13.92 7.79
C ALA A 323 -5.47 14.13 6.89
N PRO A 324 -5.32 13.97 5.56
CA PRO A 324 -6.45 14.12 4.66
C PRO A 324 -7.35 12.89 4.65
N MET A 325 -8.63 13.11 4.39
CA MET A 325 -9.60 12.06 4.10
C MET A 325 -9.82 12.00 2.59
N TRP A 326 -9.66 10.82 2.01
CA TRP A 326 -9.85 10.60 0.58
C TRP A 326 -11.22 9.99 0.30
N CYS A 327 -11.99 10.59 -0.60
CA CYS A 327 -13.24 10.01 -1.08
C CYS A 327 -13.21 9.87 -2.60
N VAL A 328 -13.86 8.85 -3.14
CA VAL A 328 -13.77 8.50 -4.56
C VAL A 328 -15.11 8.05 -5.12
N TRP A 329 -15.41 8.53 -6.32
CA TRP A 329 -16.29 7.82 -7.24
C TRP A 329 -15.44 7.04 -8.22
N ALA A 330 -15.78 5.78 -8.47
CA ALA A 330 -15.13 4.95 -9.46
C ALA A 330 -16.17 4.32 -10.39
N SER A 331 -15.89 4.29 -11.69
CA SER A 331 -16.66 3.48 -12.63
C SER A 331 -16.54 2.00 -12.29
N GLU A 332 -17.47 1.17 -12.78
CA GLU A 332 -17.47 -0.29 -12.52
C GLU A 332 -16.17 -0.98 -12.96
N ASP A 333 -15.54 -0.48 -14.03
CA ASP A 333 -14.26 -0.96 -14.56
C ASP A 333 -13.04 -0.23 -13.99
N LEU A 334 -13.23 0.68 -13.03
CA LEU A 334 -12.19 1.47 -12.35
C LEU A 334 -11.36 2.37 -13.29
N LEU A 335 -11.77 2.55 -14.56
CA LEU A 335 -11.05 3.38 -15.51
C LEU A 335 -11.37 4.88 -15.37
N ASP A 336 -12.57 5.25 -14.94
CA ASP A 336 -12.91 6.66 -14.69
C ASP A 336 -13.06 6.90 -13.19
N LEU A 337 -12.35 7.90 -12.68
CA LEU A 337 -12.28 8.21 -11.25
C LEU A 337 -12.51 9.71 -11.04
N ILE A 338 -13.26 10.03 -9.99
CA ILE A 338 -13.28 11.38 -9.41
C ILE A 338 -12.86 11.25 -7.95
N VAL A 339 -11.73 11.85 -7.61
CA VAL A 339 -11.10 11.75 -6.27
C VAL A 339 -11.16 13.10 -5.58
N PHE A 340 -11.53 13.11 -4.31
CA PHE A 340 -11.52 14.28 -3.44
C PHE A 340 -10.59 14.04 -2.27
N GLY A 341 -9.64 14.95 -2.06
CA GLY A 341 -8.92 15.10 -0.80
C GLY A 341 -9.66 16.12 0.06
N VAL A 342 -10.06 15.73 1.27
CA VAL A 342 -10.83 16.55 2.19
C VAL A 342 -10.01 16.76 3.47
N ARG A 343 -9.78 18.03 3.82
CA ARG A 343 -8.98 18.42 4.97
C ARG A 343 -9.83 19.09 6.03
N GLY A 344 -9.68 18.65 7.28
CA GLY A 344 -10.32 19.29 8.43
C GLY A 344 -9.67 20.63 8.77
N ARG A 345 -10.39 21.47 9.52
CA ARG A 345 -9.87 22.70 10.12
C ARG A 345 -10.70 23.09 11.33
N VAL A 346 -10.14 23.96 12.16
CA VAL A 346 -10.86 24.59 13.28
C VAL A 346 -11.12 26.05 12.95
N VAL A 347 -12.40 26.45 12.97
CA VAL A 347 -12.85 27.83 12.73
C VAL A 347 -13.71 28.26 13.90
N ASP A 348 -13.31 29.32 14.60
CA ASP A 348 -14.02 29.86 15.77
C ASP A 348 -14.36 28.80 16.84
N GLY A 349 -13.47 27.82 17.02
CA GLY A 349 -13.66 26.69 17.95
C GLY A 349 -14.57 25.57 17.43
N GLY A 350 -15.19 25.73 16.26
CA GLY A 350 -15.94 24.68 15.57
C GLY A 350 -15.08 23.87 14.60
N ALA A 351 -15.37 22.58 14.46
CA ALA A 351 -14.76 21.74 13.44
C ALA A 351 -15.46 21.93 12.08
N ASP A 352 -14.68 22.15 11.03
CA ASP A 352 -15.14 22.34 9.66
C ASP A 352 -14.24 21.59 8.68
N GLY A 353 -14.67 21.46 7.42
CA GLY A 353 -13.94 20.74 6.38
C GLY A 353 -13.86 21.56 5.09
N GLN A 354 -12.79 21.37 4.33
CA GLN A 354 -12.63 21.95 2.99
C GLN A 354 -12.05 20.92 2.02
N ILE A 355 -12.33 21.11 0.73
CA ILE A 355 -11.69 20.34 -0.34
C ILE A 355 -10.28 20.87 -0.56
N GLU A 356 -9.28 20.04 -0.35
CA GLU A 356 -7.88 20.37 -0.63
C GLU A 356 -7.39 19.80 -1.97
N TYR A 357 -8.04 18.77 -2.49
CA TYR A 357 -7.66 18.15 -3.75
C TYR A 357 -8.87 17.71 -4.56
N ILE A 358 -8.83 17.93 -5.88
CA ILE A 358 -9.78 17.38 -6.85
C ILE A 358 -9.00 16.67 -7.95
N GLY A 359 -9.13 15.35 -8.02
CA GLY A 359 -8.51 14.51 -9.02
C GLY A 359 -9.55 14.03 -10.04
N VAL A 360 -9.31 14.31 -11.32
CA VAL A 360 -10.21 13.95 -12.43
C VAL A 360 -9.42 13.61 -13.68
N PHE A 361 -9.94 12.71 -14.50
CA PHE A 361 -9.37 12.46 -15.83
C PHE A 361 -9.98 13.40 -16.87
N PRO A 362 -9.16 14.10 -17.70
CA PRO A 362 -9.66 14.91 -18.80
C PRO A 362 -10.58 14.13 -19.74
N ASP A 363 -10.07 12.98 -20.14
CA ASP A 363 -10.73 11.99 -20.96
C ASP A 363 -10.63 10.65 -20.24
N ARG A 364 -11.67 9.82 -20.36
CA ARG A 364 -11.65 8.48 -19.77
C ARG A 364 -10.47 7.68 -20.35
N PRO A 365 -9.55 7.18 -19.52
CA PRO A 365 -8.43 6.41 -20.03
C PRO A 365 -8.90 5.05 -20.57
N ALA A 366 -8.19 4.52 -21.55
CA ALA A 366 -8.47 3.21 -22.14
C ALA A 366 -7.94 2.03 -21.29
N ARG A 367 -7.08 2.31 -20.32
CA ARG A 367 -6.44 1.36 -19.40
C ARG A 367 -6.07 2.05 -18.10
N ALA A 368 -5.82 1.28 -17.04
CA ALA A 368 -5.30 1.82 -15.78
C ALA A 368 -4.03 2.65 -16.03
N LEU A 369 -3.93 3.79 -15.36
CA LEU A 369 -2.75 4.65 -15.43
C LEU A 369 -1.77 4.26 -14.34
N VAL A 370 -0.70 3.61 -14.75
CA VAL A 370 0.47 3.33 -13.91
C VAL A 370 1.46 4.47 -14.11
N THR A 371 2.05 4.95 -13.02
CA THR A 371 3.15 5.93 -13.07
C THR A 371 4.38 5.26 -12.47
N PRO A 372 5.11 4.45 -13.28
CA PRO A 372 6.39 3.90 -12.84
C PRO A 372 7.28 5.10 -12.54
N GLY A 373 8.00 5.09 -11.42
CA GLY A 373 8.79 6.28 -11.04
C GLY A 373 8.58 6.73 -9.64
N GLU A 374 7.31 6.73 -9.31
CA GLU A 374 6.76 7.63 -8.33
C GLU A 374 6.44 6.83 -7.07
N PRO A 375 6.68 7.40 -5.88
CA PRO A 375 6.44 6.69 -4.62
C PRO A 375 5.00 6.17 -4.59
N PRO A 376 4.69 5.10 -3.85
CA PRO A 376 3.33 4.58 -3.80
C PRO A 376 2.35 5.67 -3.32
N PRO A 377 1.12 5.72 -3.87
CA PRO A 377 0.17 6.73 -3.46
C PRO A 377 -0.19 6.59 -1.98
N PRO A 378 -0.24 7.70 -1.21
CA PRO A 378 -0.49 7.66 0.23
C PRO A 378 -1.82 6.94 0.49
N PRO A 379 -1.95 6.14 1.57
CA PRO A 379 -3.08 5.23 1.77
C PRO A 379 -4.44 5.97 1.82
N ILE A 380 -5.51 5.29 1.38
CA ILE A 380 -6.82 5.95 1.18
C ILE A 380 -7.44 6.24 2.54
N ARG A 381 -7.15 5.32 3.48
CA ARG A 381 -7.34 5.48 4.90
C ARG A 381 -6.04 6.04 5.47
N PRO A 382 -6.03 7.26 6.04
CA PRO A 382 -4.88 7.70 6.82
C PRO A 382 -4.61 6.67 7.92
N GLN A 383 -3.38 6.20 8.00
CA GLN A 383 -2.93 5.27 9.03
C GLN A 383 -2.41 6.06 10.23
N PRO A 384 -2.61 5.57 11.47
CA PRO A 384 -1.94 6.18 12.61
C PRO A 384 -0.43 6.13 12.40
N GLU A 385 0.27 7.17 12.83
CA GLU A 385 1.72 7.08 12.98
C GLU A 385 2.02 5.88 13.88
N ILE A 386 2.92 5.02 13.44
CA ILE A 386 3.36 3.88 14.23
C ILE A 386 4.23 4.46 15.35
N LEU A 387 3.58 4.83 16.47
CA LEU A 387 4.22 5.41 17.65
C LEU A 387 4.97 4.36 18.48
N CYS A 388 4.67 3.08 18.27
CA CYS A 388 5.48 1.98 18.80
C CYS A 388 6.79 1.99 17.99
N GLY A 389 7.90 2.39 18.62
CA GLY A 389 9.23 2.46 17.98
C GLY A 389 9.71 1.13 17.39
N ASP A 390 8.96 0.05 17.63
CA ASP A 390 9.12 -1.23 16.98
C ASP A 390 8.27 -1.31 15.69
N PRO A 391 8.88 -1.28 14.49
CA PRO A 391 8.18 -1.49 13.22
C PRO A 391 7.60 -2.92 13.07
N HIS A 392 7.89 -3.85 13.98
CA HIS A 392 7.28 -5.18 14.08
C HIS A 392 5.94 -5.19 14.81
N ALA A 393 5.55 -4.11 15.50
CA ALA A 393 4.28 -4.06 16.21
C ALA A 393 3.05 -4.19 15.29
N VAL A 394 3.20 -3.91 13.99
CA VAL A 394 2.17 -4.19 12.97
C VAL A 394 1.93 -5.69 12.80
N ASP A 395 2.97 -6.50 13.01
CA ASP A 395 2.89 -7.97 12.99
C ASP A 395 2.32 -8.52 14.32
N TYR A 396 2.35 -7.72 15.40
CA TYR A 396 1.95 -8.14 16.76
C TYR A 396 1.16 -7.04 17.49
N PRO A 397 -0.14 -6.88 17.19
CA PRO A 397 -0.98 -5.83 17.80
C PRO A 397 -1.09 -5.92 19.32
N GLU A 398 -0.74 -7.06 19.91
CA GLU A 398 -0.81 -7.34 21.35
C GLU A 398 0.41 -6.80 22.13
N LEU A 399 1.49 -6.39 21.43
CA LEU A 399 2.75 -5.95 22.04
C LEU A 399 2.94 -4.43 22.05
N CYS A 400 2.01 -3.64 21.51
CA CYS A 400 2.06 -2.20 21.71
C CYS A 400 1.66 -1.88 23.17
N PRO A 401 2.54 -1.26 23.99
CA PRO A 401 2.14 -0.80 25.31
C PRO A 401 0.94 0.15 25.16
N PRO A 402 -0.05 0.09 26.06
CA PRO A 402 -1.15 1.04 26.06
C PRO A 402 -0.54 2.44 26.09
N SER A 403 -0.89 3.28 25.12
CA SER A 403 -0.44 4.67 25.13
C SER A 403 -0.90 5.30 26.44
N ASP A 404 -0.01 5.97 27.17
CA ASP A 404 -0.27 6.62 28.47
C ASP A 404 -1.50 7.57 28.46
N SER A 405 -2.04 7.92 27.29
CA SER A 405 -3.30 8.64 27.15
C SER A 405 -4.55 7.86 27.59
N ASP A 406 -4.52 6.51 27.59
CA ASP A 406 -5.69 5.68 27.91
C ASP A 406 -5.92 5.51 29.43
N GLU A 407 -4.93 5.84 30.28
CA GLU A 407 -5.07 5.73 31.75
C GLU A 407 -5.67 6.99 32.41
N SER A 408 -5.93 8.05 31.65
CA SER A 408 -6.39 9.33 32.23
C SER A 408 -7.92 9.49 32.36
N GLY A 409 -8.70 8.43 32.14
CA GLY A 409 -10.13 8.54 31.80
C GLY A 409 -11.15 7.75 32.62
N SER A 410 -10.95 7.44 33.92
CA SER A 410 -12.03 6.81 34.70
C SER A 410 -11.96 6.96 36.23
N ASP A 411 -11.49 8.09 36.75
CA ASP A 411 -11.73 8.49 38.14
C ASP A 411 -12.65 9.74 38.21
N GLN A 412 -13.91 9.59 37.80
CA GLN A 412 -15.01 10.44 38.26
C GLN A 412 -16.00 9.59 39.06
N SER A 413 -15.55 9.18 40.25
CA SER A 413 -16.41 8.65 41.30
C SER A 413 -16.65 9.75 42.34
N GLY A 414 -17.93 10.05 42.61
CA GLY A 414 -18.34 10.68 43.87
C GLY A 414 -18.83 12.13 43.79
N SER A 415 -20.01 12.35 43.21
CA SER A 415 -20.89 13.41 43.71
C SER A 415 -22.05 12.78 44.47
N ASP A 416 -21.87 12.69 45.79
CA ASP A 416 -22.90 12.44 46.78
C ASP A 416 -24.09 13.40 46.58
N GLN A 417 -25.26 12.85 46.26
CA GLN A 417 -26.54 13.53 46.46
C GLN A 417 -27.45 12.63 47.31
N GLY A 418 -27.20 12.64 48.62
CA GLY A 418 -28.11 12.11 49.64
C GLY A 418 -28.84 13.26 50.33
N GLY A 419 -29.99 13.64 49.78
CA GLY A 419 -30.84 14.71 50.29
C GLY A 419 -31.35 14.49 51.71
N SER A 420 -31.28 15.56 52.49
CA SER A 420 -31.80 15.74 53.84
C SER A 420 -33.33 15.61 53.89
N ALA A 421 -33.82 14.78 54.81
CA ALA A 421 -35.20 14.79 55.27
C ALA A 421 -35.40 15.86 56.36
N ALA A 422 -36.40 16.74 56.21
CA ALA A 422 -37.10 17.35 57.36
C ALA A 422 -38.35 18.15 56.92
N LYS A 423 -39.49 17.69 57.48
CA LYS A 423 -40.74 18.39 57.84
C LYS A 423 -41.58 19.11 56.79
#